data_AF-D2X657-F1
#
_entry.id   AF-D2X657-F1
#
_cell.length_a   1.000
_cell.length_b   1.000
_cell.length_c   1.000
_cell.angle_alpha   90.00
_cell.angle_beta   90.00
_cell.angle_gamma   90.00
#
_symmetry.space_group_name_H-M   'P 1'
#
loop_
_entity.id
_entity.type
_entity.pdbx_description
1 polymer ?
#
loop_
_entity_poly.entity_id
_entity_poly.type
_entity_poly.pdbx_seq_one_letter_code
_entity_poly.pdbx_strand_id
1 'polypeptide(L)'
;SGSLPSWCYQLTKACPFLFPFEIRRQYFYSTAFGLSRALHRLQQQQGADGNGSMNEREFRVGRLQRQKVRVSRNRILDSAAKVMEMYSSQKAVLEVEYFGEVGTGLGPTLEFYTLLSHDLQKAGLRMWRSNSPDVNTSLDIDPGEKKIGKGVGDLVLAPLGLFPRPWSQSVDSSDGSQLSKITEHFRLLGRVIAKALQDGRLLDLPLSPAFYKLMLGQELDLHDISLFDAEFGKTLQELQALVCRKQYLESIHDR
;
A
#
# COMPACT_ATOMS: atom_id res chain seq x y z
N SER A 1 -15.96 -18.10 -0.95
CA SER A 1 -17.23 -17.63 -0.38
C SER A 1 -18.33 -17.94 -1.38
N GLY A 2 -18.93 -19.13 -1.28
CA GLY A 2 -19.96 -19.62 -2.23
C GLY A 2 -21.38 -19.13 -1.92
N SER A 3 -21.52 -17.94 -1.34
CA SER A 3 -22.81 -17.41 -0.87
C SER A 3 -23.55 -16.58 -1.91
N LEU A 4 -22.86 -16.14 -2.97
CA LEU A 4 -23.45 -15.42 -4.10
C LEU A 4 -23.38 -16.29 -5.35
N PRO A 5 -24.38 -16.20 -6.25
CA PRO A 5 -24.29 -16.82 -7.56
C PRO A 5 -23.02 -16.41 -8.31
N SER A 6 -22.42 -17.33 -9.07
CA SER A 6 -21.19 -17.09 -9.83
C SER A 6 -21.32 -15.93 -10.83
N TRP A 7 -22.52 -15.70 -11.36
CA TRP A 7 -22.79 -14.58 -12.27
C TRP A 7 -22.53 -13.21 -11.63
N CYS A 8 -22.69 -13.06 -10.31
CA CYS A 8 -22.41 -11.79 -9.64
C CYS A 8 -20.92 -11.43 -9.77
N TYR A 9 -20.03 -12.40 -9.50
CA TYR A 9 -18.59 -12.21 -9.68
C TYR A 9 -18.23 -11.93 -11.13
N GLN A 10 -18.81 -12.67 -12.06
CA GLN A 10 -18.56 -12.49 -13.50
C GLN A 10 -18.96 -11.09 -13.97
N LEU A 11 -20.14 -10.60 -13.56
CA LEU A 11 -20.64 -9.29 -13.96
C LEU A 11 -19.81 -8.15 -13.35
N THR A 12 -19.45 -8.24 -12.06
CA THR A 12 -18.59 -7.23 -11.42
C THR A 12 -17.19 -7.20 -12.01
N LYS A 13 -16.67 -8.33 -12.50
CA LYS A 13 -15.34 -8.42 -13.13
C LYS A 13 -15.34 -7.99 -14.60
N ALA A 14 -16.29 -8.46 -15.40
CA ALA A 14 -16.35 -8.22 -16.84
C ALA A 14 -16.93 -6.83 -17.17
N CYS A 15 -17.87 -6.35 -16.36
CA CYS A 15 -18.58 -5.09 -16.60
C CYS A 15 -18.55 -4.18 -15.36
N PRO A 16 -17.36 -3.78 -14.86
CA PRO A 16 -17.26 -2.93 -13.68
C PRO A 16 -17.90 -1.55 -13.88
N PHE A 17 -18.04 -1.09 -15.13
CA PHE A 17 -18.66 0.19 -15.50
C PHE A 17 -20.17 0.24 -15.24
N LEU A 18 -20.84 -0.92 -15.15
CA LEU A 18 -22.28 -0.99 -14.82
C LEU A 18 -22.56 -0.69 -13.35
N PHE A 19 -21.53 -0.70 -12.51
CA PHE A 19 -21.66 -0.57 -11.06
C PHE A 19 -20.92 0.67 -10.54
N PRO A 20 -21.63 1.58 -9.84
CA PRO A 20 -20.99 2.65 -9.11
C PRO A 20 -19.92 2.12 -8.15
N PHE A 21 -18.93 2.97 -7.83
CA PHE A 21 -17.81 2.59 -6.95
C PHE A 21 -18.31 2.07 -5.60
N GLU A 22 -19.35 2.69 -5.04
CA GLU A 22 -19.95 2.34 -3.76
C GLU A 22 -20.45 0.88 -3.76
N ILE A 23 -21.08 0.46 -4.86
CA ILE A 23 -21.61 -0.91 -5.02
C ILE A 23 -20.46 -1.91 -5.18
N ARG A 24 -19.46 -1.59 -6.00
CA ARG A 24 -18.27 -2.44 -6.15
C ARG A 24 -17.51 -2.59 -4.83
N ARG A 25 -17.39 -1.51 -4.06
CA ARG A 25 -16.79 -1.49 -2.73
C ARG A 25 -17.58 -2.33 -1.74
N GLN A 26 -18.92 -2.21 -1.72
CA GLN A 26 -19.79 -3.03 -0.87
C GLN A 26 -19.68 -4.52 -1.23
N TYR A 27 -19.69 -4.86 -2.52
CA TYR A 27 -19.50 -6.22 -3.01
C TYR A 27 -18.15 -6.80 -2.58
N PHE A 28 -17.05 -6.04 -2.78
CA PHE A 28 -15.72 -6.44 -2.34
C PHE A 28 -15.69 -6.73 -0.83
N TYR A 29 -16.22 -5.82 -0.03
CA TYR A 29 -16.22 -5.93 1.41
C TYR A 29 -17.11 -7.05 1.96
N SER A 30 -18.14 -7.46 1.20
CA SER A 30 -19.03 -8.56 1.56
C SER A 30 -18.47 -9.94 1.17
N THR A 31 -17.56 -9.99 0.19
CA THR A 31 -17.09 -11.26 -0.38
C THR A 31 -15.64 -11.60 -0.03
N ALA A 32 -14.77 -10.59 0.12
CA ALA A 32 -13.33 -10.77 0.23
C ALA A 32 -12.82 -11.18 1.62
N PHE A 33 -13.48 -10.72 2.70
CA PHE A 33 -12.94 -10.83 4.06
C PHE A 33 -13.66 -11.84 4.97
N GLY A 34 -14.57 -12.64 4.38
CA GLY A 34 -15.34 -13.67 5.08
C GLY A 34 -16.62 -13.16 5.74
N LEU A 35 -17.48 -14.12 6.11
CA LEU A 35 -18.86 -13.88 6.55
C LEU A 35 -18.95 -12.98 7.80
N SER A 36 -18.11 -13.21 8.80
CA SER A 36 -18.16 -12.44 10.06
C SER A 36 -17.93 -10.94 9.83
N ARG A 37 -16.99 -10.56 8.94
CA ARG A 37 -16.73 -9.17 8.58
C ARG A 37 -17.81 -8.59 7.67
N ALA A 38 -18.38 -9.39 6.78
CA ALA A 38 -19.51 -8.98 5.95
C ALA A 38 -20.74 -8.63 6.82
N LEU A 39 -21.08 -9.51 7.78
CA LEU A 39 -22.18 -9.29 8.72
C LEU A 39 -21.95 -8.06 9.60
N HIS A 40 -20.73 -7.91 10.14
CA HIS A 40 -20.38 -6.73 10.95
C HIS A 40 -20.54 -5.41 10.17
N ARG A 41 -20.17 -5.38 8.89
CA ARG A 41 -20.37 -4.18 8.06
C ARG A 41 -21.84 -3.92 7.75
N LEU A 42 -22.62 -4.97 7.46
CA LEU A 42 -24.06 -4.84 7.20
C LEU A 42 -24.79 -4.26 8.42
N GLN A 43 -24.45 -4.72 9.61
CA GLN A 43 -24.98 -4.18 10.86
C GLN A 43 -24.63 -2.69 11.05
N GLN A 44 -23.38 -2.31 10.77
CA GLN A 44 -22.93 -0.92 10.93
C GLN A 44 -23.67 0.04 9.98
N GLN A 45 -24.06 -0.43 8.79
CA GLN A 45 -24.88 0.34 7.85
C GLN A 45 -26.33 0.48 8.33
N GLN A 46 -26.94 -0.60 8.85
CA GLN A 46 -28.33 -0.55 9.35
C GLN A 46 -28.48 0.32 10.61
N GLY A 47 -27.45 0.40 11.46
CA GLY A 47 -27.45 1.28 12.63
C GLY A 47 -27.44 2.77 12.30
N ALA A 48 -27.06 3.16 11.07
CA ALA A 48 -27.13 4.55 10.61
C ALA A 48 -28.54 4.95 10.14
N ASP A 49 -29.37 3.97 9.74
CA ASP A 49 -30.70 4.20 9.15
C ASP A 49 -31.87 4.04 10.16
N GLY A 50 -31.58 4.04 11.47
CA GLY A 50 -32.56 4.26 12.54
C GLY A 50 -33.64 3.19 12.77
N ASN A 51 -33.76 2.14 11.95
CA ASN A 51 -34.81 1.13 12.08
C ASN A 51 -34.35 -0.10 12.90
N GLY A 52 -34.07 0.12 14.18
CA GLY A 52 -33.56 -0.91 15.10
C GLY A 52 -34.65 -1.68 15.83
N SER A 53 -35.31 -2.64 15.18
CA SER A 53 -36.03 -3.70 15.90
C SER A 53 -35.96 -5.02 15.14
N MET A 54 -34.86 -5.75 15.33
CA MET A 54 -34.79 -7.16 14.95
C MET A 54 -33.96 -7.94 15.99
N ASN A 55 -34.68 -8.76 16.75
CA ASN A 55 -34.27 -9.88 17.63
C ASN A 55 -32.78 -10.02 18.00
N GLU A 56 -32.45 -9.77 19.27
CA GLU A 56 -31.13 -10.02 19.89
C GLU A 56 -30.67 -11.50 19.86
N ARG A 57 -31.55 -12.45 19.48
CA ARG A 57 -31.32 -13.89 19.67
C ARG A 57 -30.55 -14.59 18.54
N GLU A 58 -30.42 -13.98 17.35
CA GLU A 58 -29.56 -14.51 16.26
C GLU A 58 -28.11 -13.98 16.30
N PHE A 59 -27.78 -13.15 17.29
CA PHE A 59 -26.71 -12.15 17.17
C PHE A 59 -25.30 -12.56 17.65
N ARG A 60 -25.06 -13.85 17.92
CA ARG A 60 -23.73 -14.32 18.38
C ARG A 60 -22.73 -14.53 17.23
N VAL A 61 -23.21 -14.58 15.99
CA VAL A 61 -22.40 -14.76 14.78
C VAL A 61 -22.02 -13.39 14.21
N GLY A 62 -21.07 -12.68 14.82
CA GLY A 62 -20.70 -11.35 14.30
C GLY A 62 -19.66 -10.55 15.07
N ARG A 63 -19.34 -10.90 16.32
CA ARG A 63 -18.31 -10.16 17.07
C ARG A 63 -16.92 -10.47 16.49
N LEU A 64 -16.30 -9.44 15.92
CA LEU A 64 -14.92 -9.52 15.46
C LEU A 64 -13.99 -9.71 16.65
N GLN A 65 -13.28 -10.83 16.67
CA GLN A 65 -12.22 -11.06 17.64
C GLN A 65 -11.12 -10.00 17.46
N ARG A 66 -10.64 -9.48 18.57
CA ARG A 66 -9.55 -8.52 18.59
C ARG A 66 -8.27 -9.21 19.05
N GLN A 67 -7.21 -9.05 18.28
CA GLN A 67 -5.90 -9.55 18.61
C GLN A 67 -5.08 -8.40 19.17
N LYS A 68 -4.86 -8.41 20.48
CA LYS A 68 -4.02 -7.43 21.15
C LYS A 68 -2.55 -7.73 20.83
N VAL A 69 -1.80 -6.71 20.40
CA VAL A 69 -0.38 -6.80 20.07
C VAL A 69 0.38 -5.67 20.74
N ARG A 70 1.61 -5.98 21.19
CA ARG A 70 2.49 -4.98 21.81
C ARG A 70 3.55 -4.52 20.82
N VAL A 71 3.72 -3.21 20.68
CA VAL A 71 4.68 -2.60 19.75
C VAL A 71 5.54 -1.54 20.45
N SER A 72 6.79 -1.39 20.00
CA SER A 72 7.69 -0.38 20.53
C SER A 72 7.69 0.87 19.64
N ARG A 73 7.47 2.05 20.24
CA ARG A 73 7.52 3.34 19.52
C ARG A 73 8.87 3.63 18.87
N ASN A 74 9.95 3.13 19.47
CA ASN A 74 11.31 3.39 18.99
C ASN A 74 11.70 2.48 17.83
N ARG A 75 10.93 1.41 17.57
CA ARG A 75 11.23 0.39 16.55
C ARG A 75 9.94 -0.04 15.86
N ILE A 76 9.22 0.92 15.28
CA ILE A 76 7.90 0.70 14.65
C ILE A 76 8.03 -0.27 13.49
N LEU A 77 8.96 -0.03 12.55
CA LEU A 77 9.17 -0.89 11.39
C LEU A 77 9.47 -2.36 11.78
N ASP A 78 10.38 -2.60 12.73
CA ASP A 78 10.72 -3.94 13.20
C ASP A 78 9.56 -4.62 13.95
N SER A 79 8.84 -3.85 14.77
CA SER A 79 7.66 -4.34 15.49
C SER A 79 6.57 -4.74 14.50
N ALA A 80 6.35 -3.92 13.47
CA ALA A 80 5.40 -4.17 12.41
C ALA A 80 5.76 -5.42 11.60
N ALA A 81 7.03 -5.62 11.27
CA ALA A 81 7.50 -6.83 10.58
C ALA A 81 7.07 -8.10 11.31
N LYS A 82 7.35 -8.17 12.62
CA LYS A 82 7.00 -9.32 13.48
C LYS A 82 5.49 -9.47 13.64
N VAL A 83 4.77 -8.39 13.91
CA VAL A 83 3.31 -8.42 14.08
C VAL A 83 2.63 -8.91 12.80
N MET A 84 3.04 -8.39 11.64
CA MET A 84 2.47 -8.78 10.36
C MET A 84 2.84 -10.21 9.99
N GLU A 85 4.04 -10.68 10.30
CA GLU A 85 4.42 -12.09 10.10
C GLU A 85 3.54 -13.06 10.90
N MET A 86 3.27 -12.77 12.16
CA MET A 86 2.47 -13.65 13.03
C MET A 86 0.96 -13.55 12.78
N TYR A 87 0.45 -12.34 12.49
CA TYR A 87 -0.99 -12.05 12.60
C TYR A 87 -1.65 -11.55 11.31
N SER A 88 -0.92 -11.27 10.22
CA SER A 88 -1.53 -10.73 8.98
C SER A 88 -2.51 -11.70 8.31
N SER A 89 -2.25 -13.01 8.39
CA SER A 89 -3.13 -14.06 7.84
C SER A 89 -4.36 -14.33 8.72
N GLN A 90 -4.35 -13.86 9.97
CA GLN A 90 -5.42 -14.11 10.93
C GLN A 90 -6.61 -13.17 10.67
N LYS A 91 -7.82 -13.70 10.88
CA LYS A 91 -9.08 -12.94 10.68
C LYS A 91 -9.39 -11.98 11.82
N ALA A 92 -8.66 -12.00 12.93
CA ALA A 92 -8.85 -11.09 14.05
C ALA A 92 -8.44 -9.65 13.67
N VAL A 93 -9.11 -8.64 14.24
CA VAL A 93 -8.76 -7.22 14.07
C VAL A 93 -7.60 -6.90 14.99
N LEU A 94 -6.56 -6.24 14.49
CA LEU A 94 -5.43 -5.86 15.33
C LEU A 94 -5.80 -4.72 16.29
N GLU A 95 -5.37 -4.85 17.54
CA GLU A 95 -5.45 -3.80 18.55
C GLU A 95 -4.07 -3.58 19.16
N VAL A 96 -3.54 -2.36 18.97
CA VAL A 96 -2.16 -2.04 19.33
C VAL A 96 -2.10 -1.48 20.76
N GLU A 97 -1.10 -1.96 21.50
CA GLU A 97 -0.64 -1.45 22.79
C GLU A 97 0.83 -1.04 22.68
N TYR A 98 1.17 0.16 23.11
CA TYR A 98 2.57 0.60 23.15
C TYR A 98 3.23 0.16 24.46
N PHE A 99 4.48 -0.31 24.37
CA PHE A 99 5.24 -0.65 25.58
C PHE A 99 5.40 0.57 26.49
N GLY A 100 5.03 0.41 27.76
CA GLY A 100 5.15 1.48 28.77
C GLY A 100 4.01 2.49 28.77
N GLU A 101 2.95 2.28 27.98
CA GLU A 101 1.79 3.19 27.90
C GLU A 101 0.51 2.51 28.36
N VAL A 102 -0.39 3.30 28.97
CA VAL A 102 -1.65 2.79 29.56
C VAL A 102 -2.79 2.77 28.53
N GLY A 103 -2.53 3.19 27.29
CA GLY A 103 -3.52 3.31 26.22
C GLY A 103 -3.58 2.11 25.29
N THR A 104 -4.78 1.58 25.05
CA THR A 104 -5.06 0.58 24.02
C THR A 104 -6.35 0.91 23.28
N GLY A 105 -6.53 0.33 22.10
CA GLY A 105 -7.74 0.50 21.30
C GLY A 105 -7.50 1.26 20.00
N LEU A 106 -8.50 2.03 19.57
CA LEU A 106 -8.57 2.61 18.23
C LEU A 106 -7.47 3.63 17.96
N GLY A 107 -7.29 4.60 18.86
CA GLY A 107 -6.33 5.69 18.74
C GLY A 107 -4.89 5.19 18.57
N PRO A 108 -4.35 4.40 19.52
CA PRO A 108 -3.01 3.83 19.39
C PRO A 108 -2.81 2.97 18.14
N THR A 109 -3.86 2.28 17.70
CA THR A 109 -3.82 1.48 16.46
C THR A 109 -3.72 2.36 15.20
N LEU A 110 -4.48 3.47 15.15
CA LEU A 110 -4.39 4.42 14.03
C LEU A 110 -3.02 5.09 14.01
N GLU A 111 -2.51 5.51 15.17
CA GLU A 111 -1.17 6.07 15.30
C GLU A 111 -0.10 5.09 14.82
N PHE A 112 -0.22 3.80 15.14
CA PHE A 112 0.71 2.78 14.64
C PHE A 112 0.76 2.73 13.11
N TYR A 113 -0.40 2.77 12.44
CA TYR A 113 -0.44 2.78 10.98
C TYR A 113 0.12 4.06 10.38
N THR A 114 -0.11 5.23 10.99
CA THR A 114 0.49 6.50 10.56
C THR A 114 2.00 6.48 10.72
N LEU A 115 2.52 6.07 11.88
CA LEU A 115 3.97 5.97 12.13
C LEU A 115 4.64 4.95 11.20
N LEU A 116 4.00 3.82 10.96
CA LEU A 116 4.50 2.80 10.03
C LEU A 116 4.50 3.31 8.59
N SER A 117 3.47 4.05 8.18
CA SER A 117 3.40 4.66 6.84
C SER A 117 4.53 5.68 6.66
N HIS A 118 4.85 6.46 7.68
CA HIS A 118 6.00 7.37 7.69
C HIS A 118 7.33 6.62 7.60
N ASP A 119 7.53 5.59 8.43
CA ASP A 119 8.74 4.77 8.41
C ASP A 119 8.98 4.12 7.05
N LEU A 120 7.92 3.60 6.41
CA LEU A 120 7.99 2.97 5.09
C LEU A 120 8.34 3.97 3.97
N GLN A 121 8.16 5.27 4.18
CA GLN A 121 8.48 6.33 3.21
C GLN A 121 9.91 6.88 3.33
N LYS A 122 10.70 6.39 4.28
CA LYS A 122 12.06 6.88 4.52
C LYS A 122 13.00 6.55 3.36
N ALA A 123 13.83 7.52 2.98
CA ALA A 123 14.83 7.39 1.93
C ALA A 123 15.87 6.31 2.26
N GLY A 124 16.19 6.14 3.55
CA GLY A 124 17.10 5.10 4.02
C GLY A 124 16.70 3.65 3.68
N LEU A 125 15.41 3.38 3.44
CA LEU A 125 14.94 2.05 3.03
C LEU A 125 15.20 1.76 1.54
N ARG A 126 15.50 2.79 0.74
CA ARG A 126 15.73 2.73 -0.71
C ARG A 126 14.62 2.02 -1.51
N MET A 127 13.41 1.94 -0.96
CA MET A 127 12.26 1.32 -1.64
C MET A 127 11.78 2.13 -2.83
N TRP A 128 11.85 3.46 -2.73
CA TRP A 128 11.17 4.39 -3.64
C TRP A 128 12.16 5.13 -4.53
N ARG A 129 11.69 5.47 -5.74
CA ARG A 129 12.40 6.41 -6.62
C ARG A 129 12.49 7.77 -5.92
N SER A 130 13.65 8.41 -6.01
CA SER A 130 13.91 9.76 -5.50
C SER A 130 14.66 10.55 -6.56
N ASN A 131 14.25 11.79 -6.80
CA ASN A 131 14.93 12.71 -7.71
C ASN A 131 16.15 13.37 -7.04
N SER A 132 16.27 13.26 -5.71
CA SER A 132 17.49 13.68 -5.04
C SER A 132 18.59 12.66 -5.35
N PRO A 133 19.79 13.10 -5.80
CA PRO A 133 20.94 12.22 -5.81
C PRO A 133 21.11 11.63 -4.41
N ASP A 134 21.52 10.36 -4.35
CA ASP A 134 21.81 9.65 -3.10
C ASP A 134 22.96 10.39 -2.37
N VAL A 135 22.64 11.44 -1.61
CA VAL A 135 23.55 12.03 -0.63
C VAL A 135 23.61 11.04 0.53
N ASN A 136 24.35 9.95 0.33
CA ASN A 136 24.95 9.08 1.35
C ASN A 136 25.75 7.98 0.63
N THR A 137 26.81 8.42 -0.06
CA THR A 137 28.04 7.62 -0.22
C THR A 137 29.21 8.41 0.38
N SER A 138 29.08 8.76 1.66
CA SER A 138 30.21 9.13 2.49
C SER A 138 29.97 8.55 3.88
N LEU A 139 30.61 7.41 4.11
CA LEU A 139 31.18 7.11 5.42
C LEU A 139 31.98 8.35 5.85
N ASP A 140 31.92 8.69 7.13
CA ASP A 140 32.58 9.83 7.79
C ASP A 140 31.74 11.11 7.92
N ILE A 141 30.75 11.08 8.83
CA ILE A 141 30.34 12.29 9.56
C ILE A 141 30.35 11.98 11.06
N ASP A 142 31.22 12.75 11.73
CA ASP A 142 31.47 12.91 13.16
C ASP A 142 30.20 12.81 14.06
N PRO A 143 30.21 12.13 15.22
CA PRO A 143 29.03 11.88 16.06
C PRO A 143 28.64 13.09 16.94
N GLY A 144 28.77 14.30 16.39
CA GLY A 144 28.86 15.53 17.15
C GLY A 144 27.77 16.58 16.92
N GLU A 145 26.65 16.30 16.23
CA GLU A 145 25.56 17.29 16.15
C GLU A 145 24.19 16.62 16.01
N LYS A 146 23.51 16.45 17.15
CA LYS A 146 22.08 16.14 17.18
C LYS A 146 21.30 17.31 16.59
N LYS A 147 21.06 17.29 15.28
CA LYS A 147 19.99 18.09 14.67
C LYS A 147 18.65 17.61 15.23
N ILE A 148 18.23 18.27 16.30
CA ILE A 148 16.88 18.25 16.84
C ILE A 148 16.00 18.98 15.82
N GLY A 149 15.64 18.25 14.76
CA GLY A 149 14.75 18.65 13.67
C GLY A 149 14.05 17.39 13.16
N LYS A 150 13.32 16.73 14.06
CA LYS A 150 12.66 15.45 13.86
C LYS A 150 11.48 15.64 12.88
N GLY A 151 11.54 15.05 11.68
CA GLY A 151 10.30 14.61 11.03
C GLY A 151 10.22 14.60 9.50
N VAL A 152 10.89 15.50 8.78
CA VAL A 152 10.58 15.73 7.34
C VAL A 152 11.74 15.47 6.39
N GLY A 153 13.00 15.67 6.82
CA GLY A 153 14.17 15.54 5.94
C GLY A 153 14.60 14.12 5.58
N ASP A 154 13.98 13.08 6.13
CA ASP A 154 14.29 11.67 5.85
C ASP A 154 13.25 11.02 4.92
N LEU A 155 12.15 11.71 4.60
CA LEU A 155 11.10 11.18 3.73
C LEU A 155 11.47 11.36 2.25
N VAL A 156 11.11 10.38 1.43
CA VAL A 156 11.25 10.50 -0.03
C VAL A 156 10.28 11.57 -0.55
N LEU A 157 10.82 12.55 -1.28
CA LEU A 157 10.03 13.55 -1.99
C LEU A 157 9.52 12.94 -3.30
N ALA A 158 8.23 12.62 -3.33
CA ALA A 158 7.57 12.02 -4.49
C ALA A 158 6.31 12.83 -4.86
N PRO A 159 6.44 13.95 -5.59
CA PRO A 159 5.31 14.83 -5.91
C PRO A 159 4.22 14.15 -6.75
N LEU A 160 4.59 13.14 -7.54
CA LEU A 160 3.68 12.32 -8.36
C LEU A 160 3.28 10.99 -7.67
N GLY A 161 3.63 10.86 -6.38
CA GLY A 161 3.43 9.66 -5.60
C GLY A 161 4.61 8.68 -5.67
N LEU A 162 4.68 7.82 -4.65
CA LEU A 162 5.72 6.82 -4.46
C LEU A 162 5.62 5.75 -5.54
N PHE A 163 6.73 5.56 -6.26
CA PHE A 163 6.90 4.48 -7.22
C PHE A 163 8.16 3.68 -6.86
N PRO A 164 8.17 2.35 -7.01
CA PRO A 164 9.33 1.53 -6.69
C PRO A 164 10.61 2.01 -7.40
N ARG A 165 11.73 2.02 -6.66
CA ARG A 165 13.05 2.30 -7.26
C ARG A 165 13.43 1.17 -8.21
N PRO A 166 13.90 1.45 -9.44
CA PRO A 166 14.48 0.43 -10.30
C PRO A 166 15.82 -0.05 -9.73
N TRP A 167 16.08 -1.36 -9.80
CA TRP A 167 17.32 -1.99 -9.34
C TRP A 167 18.04 -2.62 -10.54
N SER A 168 19.37 -2.47 -10.58
CA SER A 168 20.21 -3.13 -11.58
C SER A 168 20.19 -4.64 -11.37
N GLN A 169 20.17 -5.40 -12.46
CA GLN A 169 20.27 -6.87 -12.41
C GLN A 169 21.72 -7.36 -12.21
N SER A 170 22.71 -6.45 -12.17
CA SER A 170 24.11 -6.81 -11.97
C SER A 170 24.33 -7.25 -10.52
N VAL A 171 24.49 -8.55 -10.33
CA VAL A 171 24.60 -9.19 -9.02
C VAL A 171 26.05 -9.09 -8.54
N ASP A 172 26.44 -7.93 -7.99
CA ASP A 172 27.61 -7.88 -7.13
C ASP A 172 27.24 -8.46 -5.76
N SER A 173 28.13 -9.25 -5.16
CA SER A 173 27.87 -10.04 -3.94
C SER A 173 27.39 -9.20 -2.73
N SER A 174 27.71 -7.90 -2.69
CA SER A 174 27.22 -6.94 -1.69
C SER A 174 25.75 -6.55 -1.92
N ASP A 175 25.36 -6.39 -3.18
CA ASP A 175 24.06 -5.82 -3.59
C ASP A 175 22.92 -6.84 -3.47
N GLY A 176 23.24 -8.13 -3.58
CA GLY A 176 22.29 -9.21 -3.32
C GLY A 176 21.72 -9.19 -1.89
N SER A 177 22.56 -8.84 -0.89
CA SER A 177 22.13 -8.70 0.50
C SER A 177 21.22 -7.49 0.75
N GLN A 178 21.36 -6.47 -0.09
CA GLN A 178 20.54 -5.26 -0.02
C GLN A 178 19.18 -5.50 -0.67
N LEU A 179 19.15 -6.13 -1.85
CA LEU A 179 17.92 -6.45 -2.56
C LEU A 179 17.00 -7.35 -1.73
N SER A 180 17.56 -8.32 -0.97
CA SER A 180 16.76 -9.16 -0.09
C SER A 180 16.07 -8.35 1.01
N LYS A 181 16.78 -7.41 1.65
CA LYS A 181 16.19 -6.51 2.67
C LYS A 181 15.06 -5.67 2.09
N ILE A 182 15.26 -5.10 0.89
CA ILE A 182 14.23 -4.29 0.22
C ILE A 182 13.02 -5.15 -0.16
N THR A 183 13.26 -6.38 -0.62
CA THR A 183 12.21 -7.35 -0.90
C THR A 183 11.40 -7.66 0.36
N GLU A 184 12.05 -7.82 1.53
CA GLU A 184 11.34 -7.97 2.80
C GLU A 184 10.54 -6.72 3.18
N HIS A 185 11.03 -5.51 2.89
CA HIS A 185 10.26 -4.29 3.10
C HIS A 185 9.03 -4.20 2.19
N PHE A 186 9.14 -4.60 0.92
CA PHE A 186 7.97 -4.70 0.03
C PHE A 186 7.00 -5.80 0.46
N ARG A 187 7.50 -6.94 0.96
CA ARG A 187 6.65 -7.98 1.55
C ARG A 187 5.90 -7.47 2.78
N LEU A 188 6.58 -6.72 3.65
CA LEU A 188 5.97 -6.06 4.79
C LEU A 188 4.89 -5.09 4.34
N LEU A 189 5.21 -4.18 3.40
CA LEU A 189 4.27 -3.24 2.81
C LEU A 189 3.00 -3.93 2.31
N GLY A 190 3.15 -5.03 1.54
CA GLY A 190 2.02 -5.82 1.04
C GLY A 190 1.16 -6.39 2.17
N ARG A 191 1.77 -6.96 3.21
CA ARG A 191 1.04 -7.48 4.39
C ARG A 191 0.32 -6.37 5.14
N VAL A 192 0.95 -5.20 5.30
CA VAL A 192 0.38 -4.03 5.98
C VAL A 192 -0.82 -3.48 5.20
N ILE A 193 -0.69 -3.29 3.88
CA ILE A 193 -1.79 -2.84 3.01
C ILE A 193 -2.96 -3.84 3.07
N ALA A 194 -2.68 -5.14 2.91
CA ALA A 194 -3.72 -6.16 2.96
C ALA A 194 -4.44 -6.18 4.31
N LYS A 195 -3.69 -6.07 5.41
CA LYS A 195 -4.26 -6.06 6.76
C LYS A 195 -5.04 -4.80 7.05
N ALA A 196 -4.53 -3.64 6.65
CA ALA A 196 -5.22 -2.35 6.76
C ALA A 196 -6.55 -2.38 5.99
N LEU A 197 -6.56 -2.88 4.75
CA LEU A 197 -7.79 -3.05 3.96
C LEU A 197 -8.79 -4.01 4.63
N GLN A 198 -8.30 -5.13 5.17
CA GLN A 198 -9.13 -6.09 5.90
C GLN A 198 -9.78 -5.47 7.14
N ASP A 199 -9.02 -4.67 7.89
CA ASP A 199 -9.43 -4.03 9.14
C ASP A 199 -10.12 -2.66 8.94
N GLY A 200 -10.29 -2.21 7.70
CA GLY A 200 -10.93 -0.92 7.38
C GLY A 200 -10.10 0.28 7.86
N ARG A 201 -8.77 0.19 7.73
CA ARG A 201 -7.80 1.22 8.09
C ARG A 201 -7.28 1.90 6.84
N LEU A 202 -6.99 3.19 6.98
CA LEU A 202 -6.30 3.98 5.97
C LEU A 202 -4.80 3.99 6.30
N LEU A 203 -3.99 4.02 5.25
CA LEU A 203 -2.54 4.18 5.33
C LEU A 203 -2.17 5.48 4.65
N ASP A 204 -1.29 6.25 5.28
CA ASP A 204 -0.83 7.54 4.77
C ASP A 204 0.31 7.33 3.76
N LEU A 205 0.04 6.56 2.70
CA LEU A 205 0.99 6.20 1.65
C LEU A 205 0.52 6.78 0.30
N PRO A 206 1.12 7.89 -0.17
CA PRO A 206 0.79 8.49 -1.45
C PRO A 206 1.41 7.68 -2.60
N LEU A 207 0.92 6.48 -2.87
CA LEU A 207 1.41 5.65 -4.00
C LEU A 207 1.02 6.28 -5.34
N SER A 208 1.90 6.20 -6.34
CA SER A 208 1.58 6.73 -7.67
C SER A 208 0.49 5.89 -8.36
N PRO A 209 -0.32 6.50 -9.25
CA PRO A 209 -1.33 5.77 -10.02
C PRO A 209 -0.76 4.60 -10.83
N ALA A 210 0.45 4.75 -11.38
CA ALA A 210 1.15 3.68 -12.08
C ALA A 210 1.47 2.49 -11.17
N PHE A 211 1.81 2.73 -9.90
CA PHE A 211 2.04 1.63 -8.97
C PHE A 211 0.75 0.86 -8.66
N TYR A 212 -0.39 1.55 -8.54
CA TYR A 212 -1.69 0.87 -8.41
C TYR A 212 -2.03 0.03 -9.64
N LYS A 213 -1.74 0.50 -10.86
CA LYS A 213 -1.91 -0.29 -12.09
C LYS A 213 -1.12 -1.61 -12.02
N LEU A 214 0.15 -1.54 -11.61
CA LEU A 214 0.99 -2.73 -11.42
C LEU A 214 0.41 -3.69 -10.37
N MET A 215 -0.07 -3.16 -9.23
CA MET A 215 -0.70 -3.98 -8.18
C MET A 215 -1.99 -4.67 -8.66
N LEU A 216 -2.68 -4.09 -9.64
CA LEU A 216 -3.86 -4.66 -10.29
C LEU A 216 -3.52 -5.64 -11.43
N GLY A 217 -2.22 -5.87 -11.71
CA GLY A 217 -1.76 -6.73 -12.80
C GLY A 217 -1.94 -6.12 -14.19
N GLN A 218 -2.05 -4.79 -14.28
CA GLN A 218 -2.09 -4.07 -15.54
C GLN A 218 -0.67 -3.77 -16.02
N GLU A 219 -0.47 -3.81 -17.33
CA GLU A 219 0.77 -3.37 -17.96
C GLU A 219 0.85 -1.85 -17.96
N LEU A 220 2.07 -1.32 -17.84
CA LEU A 220 2.33 0.11 -17.96
C LEU A 220 2.70 0.46 -19.39
N ASP A 221 2.16 1.57 -19.88
CA ASP A 221 2.52 2.13 -21.17
C ASP A 221 3.51 3.31 -21.03
N LEU A 222 3.89 3.90 -22.17
CA LEU A 222 4.79 5.07 -22.18
C LEU A 222 4.18 6.30 -21.51
N HIS A 223 2.86 6.46 -21.56
CA HIS A 223 2.16 7.61 -20.98
C HIS A 223 2.12 7.50 -19.45
N ASP A 224 2.12 6.29 -18.92
CA ASP A 224 2.15 6.01 -17.48
C ASP A 224 3.46 6.45 -16.81
N ILE A 225 4.54 6.60 -17.57
CA ILE A 225 5.82 7.09 -17.03
C ILE A 225 5.65 8.51 -16.47
N SER A 226 4.86 9.35 -17.14
CA SER A 226 4.57 10.71 -16.67
C SER A 226 3.79 10.74 -15.34
N LEU A 227 3.21 9.62 -14.90
CA LEU A 227 2.49 9.51 -13.62
C LEU A 227 3.41 9.33 -12.42
N PHE A 228 4.72 9.09 -12.63
CA PHE A 228 5.70 9.01 -11.55
C PHE A 228 7.02 9.74 -11.87
N ASP A 229 7.27 10.06 -13.14
CA ASP A 229 8.40 10.85 -13.60
C ASP A 229 8.02 11.68 -14.85
N ALA A 230 7.62 12.93 -14.63
CA ALA A 230 7.16 13.81 -15.71
C ALA A 230 8.27 14.19 -16.69
N GLU A 231 9.49 14.43 -16.20
CA GLU A 231 10.64 14.83 -17.03
C GLU A 231 11.05 13.67 -17.93
N PHE A 232 11.27 12.49 -17.33
CA PHE A 232 11.66 11.31 -18.08
C PHE A 232 10.56 10.85 -19.05
N GLY A 233 9.30 10.89 -18.61
CA GLY A 233 8.16 10.56 -19.46
C GLY A 233 8.08 11.45 -20.69
N LYS A 234 8.31 12.76 -20.55
CA LYS A 234 8.33 13.72 -21.66
C LYS A 234 9.44 13.39 -22.66
N THR A 235 10.66 13.15 -22.18
CA THR A 235 11.80 12.79 -23.04
C THR A 235 11.53 11.53 -23.85
N LEU A 236 10.93 10.50 -23.24
CA LEU A 236 10.62 9.26 -23.95
C LEU A 236 9.50 9.44 -24.99
N GLN A 237 8.50 10.27 -24.70
CA GLN A 237 7.44 10.60 -25.67
C GLN A 237 8.01 11.34 -26.89
N GLU A 238 8.91 12.30 -26.66
CA GLU A 238 9.60 13.01 -27.75
C GLU A 238 10.45 12.04 -28.60
N LEU A 239 11.17 11.11 -27.95
CA LEU A 239 11.95 10.09 -28.65
C LEU A 239 11.06 9.15 -29.47
N GLN A 240 9.91 8.73 -28.93
CA GLN A 240 8.95 7.89 -29.65
C GLN A 240 8.42 8.62 -30.90
N ALA A 241 8.09 9.92 -30.77
CA ALA A 241 7.64 10.72 -31.91
C ALA A 241 8.69 10.80 -33.03
N LEU A 242 9.97 10.95 -32.67
CA LEU A 242 11.08 10.93 -33.63
C LEU A 242 11.22 9.58 -34.34
N VAL A 243 11.09 8.47 -33.59
CA VAL A 243 11.13 7.11 -34.17
C VAL A 243 9.97 6.89 -35.14
N CYS A 244 8.75 7.26 -34.77
CA CYS A 244 7.59 7.17 -35.66
C CYS A 244 7.77 8.03 -36.92
N ARG A 245 8.32 9.23 -36.78
CA ARG A 245 8.60 10.10 -37.92
C ARG A 245 9.64 9.49 -38.86
N LYS A 246 10.70 8.89 -38.32
CA LYS A 246 11.72 8.19 -39.11
C LYS A 246 11.10 7.02 -39.90
N GLN A 247 10.36 6.14 -39.22
CA GLN A 247 9.70 4.99 -39.86
C GLN A 247 8.74 5.41 -40.97
N TYR A 248 8.01 6.50 -40.78
CA TYR A 248 7.13 7.06 -41.81
C TYR A 248 7.92 7.49 -43.06
N LEU A 249 9.05 8.19 -42.88
CA LEU A 249 9.89 8.62 -44.01
C LEU A 249 10.52 7.44 -44.76
N GLU A 250 10.98 6.42 -44.04
CA GLU A 250 11.51 5.18 -44.64
C GLU A 250 10.41 4.47 -45.47
N SER A 251 9.18 4.40 -44.96
CA SER A 251 8.06 3.80 -45.68
C SER A 251 7.65 4.52 -46.96
N ILE A 252 7.96 5.82 -47.07
CA ILE A 252 7.76 6.60 -48.30
C ILE A 252 8.88 6.35 -49.29
N HIS A 253 10.11 6.15 -48.81
CA HIS A 253 11.28 5.96 -49.66
C HIS A 253 11.33 4.56 -50.31
N ASP A 254 10.76 3.56 -49.65
CA ASP A 254 10.67 2.18 -50.14
C ASP A 254 9.48 1.93 -51.12
N ARG A 255 8.73 2.98 -51.50
CA ARG A 255 7.65 2.94 -52.51
C ARG A 255 8.05 3.67 -53.78
#